data_AF-A0A7V1Q1I7-F1
#
_entry.id   AF-A0A7V1Q1I7-F1
#
_cell.length_a   1.000
_cell.length_b   1.000
_cell.length_c   1.000
_cell.angle_alpha   90.00
_cell.angle_beta   90.00
_cell.angle_gamma   90.00
#
_symmetry.space_group_name_H-M   'P 1'
#
loop_
_entity.id
_entity.type
_entity.pdbx_description
1 polymer ?
#
loop_
_entity_poly.entity_id
_entity_poly.type
_entity_poly.pdbx_seq_one_letter_code
_entity_poly.pdbx_strand_id
1 'polypeptide(L)'
;MGQRNTSKASIGRTSVIMFLYAALLVTFGVLAYLIAPPGAHAQTAVVVTAICALLMVAMGVLSMLIHKKRNLGMIGIHVGLLLPMVFAVAFLVRAGSAYRSSGVYRYFERAYQAEVKTGDIADSADARSAYLEEAKPDRGKDLPSGDKAYLGLILTILFGVSVAAFVVLLLSRPKLPPKPAAPAVEPPSPPKPEHPIKSAEDELGAD
;
A
#
# COMPACT_ATOMS: atom_id res chain seq x y z
N MET A 1 3.68 -3.82 -41.89
CA MET A 1 4.11 -4.86 -40.91
C MET A 1 4.90 -4.16 -39.80
N GLY A 2 4.60 -4.36 -38.50
CA GLY A 2 5.55 -3.92 -37.43
C GLY A 2 5.04 -3.50 -36.05
N GLN A 3 3.74 -3.39 -35.76
CA GLN A 3 3.28 -2.78 -34.48
C GLN A 3 2.77 -3.73 -33.38
N ARG A 4 2.79 -5.07 -33.56
CA ARG A 4 2.15 -5.99 -32.58
C ARG A 4 2.95 -6.28 -31.29
N ASN A 5 4.20 -5.84 -31.16
CA ASN A 5 5.07 -6.28 -30.05
C ASN A 5 5.19 -5.31 -28.85
N THR A 6 4.75 -4.06 -28.96
CA THR A 6 5.02 -3.05 -27.91
C THR A 6 4.05 -3.09 -26.72
N SER A 7 2.85 -3.66 -26.87
CA SER A 7 1.83 -3.67 -25.80
C SER A 7 2.11 -4.72 -24.71
N LYS A 8 2.71 -5.86 -25.06
CA LYS A 8 3.08 -6.91 -24.08
C LYS A 8 4.16 -6.41 -23.11
N ALA A 9 5.02 -5.49 -23.55
CA ALA A 9 6.14 -5.01 -22.77
C ALA A 9 5.73 -4.06 -21.61
N SER A 10 4.59 -3.37 -21.69
CA SER A 10 4.22 -2.33 -20.71
C SER A 10 3.53 -2.90 -19.45
N ILE A 11 2.60 -3.84 -19.61
CA ILE A 11 1.88 -4.49 -18.50
C ILE A 11 2.84 -5.30 -17.61
N GLY A 12 3.85 -5.93 -18.24
CA GLY A 12 4.91 -6.64 -17.52
C GLY A 12 5.69 -5.73 -16.57
N ARG A 13 5.98 -4.48 -16.96
CA ARG A 13 6.76 -3.53 -16.14
C ARG A 13 6.05 -3.17 -14.84
N THR A 14 4.76 -2.82 -14.92
CA THR A 14 3.97 -2.46 -13.72
C THR A 14 3.95 -3.61 -12.72
N SER A 15 3.71 -4.84 -13.18
CA SER A 15 3.68 -6.02 -12.31
C SER A 15 5.05 -6.29 -11.67
N VAL A 16 6.12 -6.18 -12.46
CA VAL A 16 7.51 -6.35 -11.99
C VAL A 16 7.83 -5.33 -10.90
N ILE A 17 7.47 -4.06 -11.07
CA ILE A 17 7.67 -3.02 -10.05
C ILE A 17 6.92 -3.37 -8.75
N MET A 18 5.68 -3.85 -8.84
CA MET A 18 4.91 -4.25 -7.66
C MET A 18 5.56 -5.42 -6.90
N PHE A 19 6.09 -6.43 -7.62
CA PHE A 19 6.79 -7.55 -6.99
C PHE A 19 8.14 -7.15 -6.39
N LEU A 20 8.91 -6.31 -7.09
CA LEU A 20 10.16 -5.77 -6.55
C LEU A 20 9.89 -4.95 -5.28
N TYR A 21 8.86 -4.13 -5.29
CA TYR A 21 8.46 -3.35 -4.12
C TYR A 21 7.99 -4.26 -2.96
N ALA A 22 7.23 -5.32 -3.24
CA ALA A 22 6.85 -6.32 -2.25
C ALA A 22 8.07 -7.01 -1.62
N ALA A 23 9.06 -7.39 -2.43
CA ALA A 23 10.31 -7.97 -1.95
C ALA A 23 11.07 -6.98 -1.04
N LEU A 24 11.16 -5.70 -1.43
CA LEU A 24 11.77 -4.66 -0.60
C LEU A 24 11.05 -4.51 0.75
N LEU A 25 9.71 -4.51 0.77
CA LEU A 25 8.93 -4.45 2.01
C LEU A 25 9.31 -5.59 2.97
N VAL A 26 9.36 -6.82 2.47
CA VAL A 26 9.76 -7.99 3.28
C VAL A 26 11.20 -7.84 3.77
N THR A 27 12.14 -7.48 2.89
CA THR A 27 13.55 -7.29 3.24
C THR A 27 13.74 -6.27 4.37
N PHE A 28 13.08 -5.11 4.27
CA PHE A 28 13.16 -4.09 5.32
C PHE A 28 12.42 -4.49 6.61
N GLY A 29 11.34 -5.27 6.51
CA GLY A 29 10.66 -5.85 7.67
C GLY A 29 11.55 -6.83 8.44
N VAL A 30 12.23 -7.72 7.73
CA VAL A 30 13.21 -8.65 8.30
C VAL A 30 14.40 -7.89 8.86
N LEU A 31 14.93 -6.89 8.14
CA LEU A 31 16.01 -6.05 8.64
C LEU A 31 15.62 -5.35 9.95
N ALA A 32 14.40 -4.83 10.05
CA ALA A 32 13.88 -4.21 11.28
C ALA A 32 13.82 -5.18 12.45
N TYR A 33 13.52 -6.45 12.19
CA TYR A 33 13.54 -7.49 13.19
C TYR A 33 14.96 -7.82 13.66
N LEU A 34 15.91 -7.93 12.72
CA LEU A 34 17.30 -8.30 13.03
C LEU A 34 18.05 -7.21 13.80
N ILE A 35 17.75 -5.93 13.57
CA ILE A 35 18.42 -4.82 14.28
C ILE A 35 17.69 -4.41 15.57
N ALA A 36 16.54 -5.02 15.87
CA ALA A 36 15.77 -4.63 17.04
C ALA A 36 16.50 -5.07 18.33
N PRO A 37 16.56 -4.20 19.35
CA PRO A 37 17.08 -4.59 20.64
C PRO A 37 16.15 -5.64 21.29
N PRO A 38 16.70 -6.55 22.12
CA PRO A 38 15.90 -7.54 22.84
C PRO A 38 14.83 -6.82 23.68
N GLY A 39 13.61 -7.36 23.69
CA GLY A 39 12.45 -6.78 24.39
C GLY A 39 11.67 -5.73 23.60
N ALA A 40 12.20 -5.21 22.49
CA ALA A 40 11.38 -4.45 21.55
C ALA A 40 10.52 -5.43 20.75
N HIS A 41 9.19 -5.31 20.81
CA HIS A 41 8.21 -6.17 20.11
C HIS A 41 8.32 -6.10 18.56
N ALA A 42 9.45 -6.51 18.00
CA ALA A 42 9.86 -6.33 16.61
C ALA A 42 9.11 -7.24 15.63
N GLN A 43 8.48 -8.29 16.15
CA GLN A 43 7.61 -9.18 15.36
C GLN A 43 6.53 -8.39 14.60
N THR A 44 6.03 -7.31 15.21
CA THR A 44 5.01 -6.45 14.57
C THR A 44 5.50 -5.83 13.26
N ALA A 45 6.78 -5.48 13.14
CA ALA A 45 7.34 -4.92 11.91
C ALA A 45 7.32 -5.93 10.76
N VAL A 46 7.68 -7.19 11.04
CA VAL A 46 7.65 -8.28 10.05
C VAL A 46 6.22 -8.57 9.60
N VAL A 47 5.28 -8.68 10.54
CA VAL A 47 3.89 -8.99 10.22
C VAL A 47 3.27 -7.88 9.36
N VAL A 48 3.46 -6.61 9.73
CA VAL A 48 2.90 -5.48 8.99
C VAL A 48 3.48 -5.40 7.58
N THR A 49 4.80 -5.48 7.44
CA THR A 49 5.46 -5.45 6.12
C THR A 49 5.09 -6.64 5.25
N ALA A 50 4.93 -7.83 5.83
CA ALA A 50 4.46 -9.03 5.13
C ALA A 50 3.03 -8.86 4.59
N ILE A 51 2.11 -8.30 5.38
CA ILE A 51 0.75 -8.00 4.92
C ILE A 51 0.79 -7.00 3.75
N CYS A 52 1.56 -5.92 3.88
CA CYS A 52 1.73 -4.94 2.79
C CYS A 52 2.30 -5.59 1.53
N ALA A 53 3.30 -6.47 1.67
CA ALA A 53 3.90 -7.20 0.56
C ALA A 53 2.88 -8.14 -0.12
N LEU A 54 2.09 -8.88 0.65
CA LEU A 54 1.03 -9.75 0.12
C LEU A 54 -0.02 -8.95 -0.66
N LEU A 55 -0.43 -7.78 -0.16
CA LEU A 55 -1.35 -6.89 -0.88
C LEU A 55 -0.74 -6.44 -2.23
N MET A 56 0.54 -6.07 -2.25
CA MET A 56 1.23 -5.67 -3.48
C MET A 56 1.37 -6.83 -4.47
N VAL A 57 1.66 -8.05 -3.99
CA VAL A 57 1.71 -9.27 -4.81
C VAL A 57 0.33 -9.54 -5.40
N ALA A 58 -0.74 -9.47 -4.61
CA ALA A 58 -2.11 -9.67 -5.08
C ALA A 58 -2.48 -8.66 -6.17
N MET A 59 -2.13 -7.37 -6.01
CA MET A 59 -2.36 -6.36 -7.05
C MET A 59 -1.52 -6.60 -8.30
N GLY A 60 -0.27 -7.04 -8.15
CA GLY A 60 0.59 -7.43 -9.27
C GLY A 60 -0.02 -8.58 -10.08
N VAL A 61 -0.48 -9.63 -9.41
CA VAL A 61 -1.18 -10.76 -10.06
C VAL A 61 -2.47 -10.29 -10.75
N LEU A 62 -3.32 -9.49 -10.09
CA LEU A 62 -4.53 -8.95 -10.69
C LEU A 62 -4.22 -8.13 -11.95
N SER A 63 -3.15 -7.33 -11.93
CA SER A 63 -2.73 -6.52 -13.07
C SER A 63 -2.36 -7.37 -14.30
N MET A 64 -1.76 -8.55 -14.09
CA MET A 64 -1.46 -9.50 -15.16
C MET A 64 -2.72 -10.11 -15.81
N LEU A 65 -3.84 -10.17 -15.07
CA LEU A 65 -5.10 -10.71 -15.57
C LEU A 65 -5.85 -9.75 -16.51
N ILE A 66 -5.30 -8.58 -16.83
CA ILE A 66 -5.93 -7.60 -17.72
C ILE A 66 -6.30 -8.15 -19.11
N HIS A 67 -5.53 -9.13 -19.61
CA HIS A 67 -5.82 -9.80 -20.88
C HIS A 67 -7.03 -10.75 -20.83
N LYS A 68 -7.31 -11.34 -19.66
CA LYS A 68 -8.44 -12.26 -19.47
C LYS A 68 -9.70 -11.51 -19.03
N LYS A 69 -9.56 -10.56 -18.10
CA LYS A 69 -10.66 -9.79 -17.51
C LYS A 69 -10.22 -8.34 -17.31
N ARG A 70 -10.53 -7.49 -18.31
CA ARG A 70 -10.12 -6.08 -18.37
C ARG A 70 -10.43 -5.30 -17.08
N ASN A 71 -11.63 -5.48 -16.52
CA ASN A 71 -12.07 -4.76 -15.32
C ASN A 71 -11.20 -5.11 -14.09
N LEU A 72 -10.90 -6.41 -13.88
CA LEU A 72 -10.05 -6.86 -12.78
C LEU A 72 -8.61 -6.36 -12.92
N GLY A 73 -8.05 -6.42 -14.13
CA GLY A 73 -6.70 -5.88 -14.38
C GLY A 73 -6.62 -4.37 -14.16
N MET A 74 -7.65 -3.64 -14.57
CA MET A 74 -7.74 -2.19 -14.34
C MET A 74 -7.80 -1.87 -12.85
N ILE A 75 -8.59 -2.60 -12.06
CA ILE A 75 -8.65 -2.45 -10.59
C ILE A 75 -7.26 -2.70 -9.99
N GLY A 76 -6.59 -3.80 -10.37
CA GLY A 76 -5.25 -4.12 -9.86
C GLY A 76 -4.22 -3.02 -10.13
N ILE A 77 -4.25 -2.41 -11.31
CA ILE A 77 -3.36 -1.29 -11.66
C ILE A 77 -3.68 -0.04 -10.83
N HIS A 78 -4.95 0.35 -10.68
CA HIS A 78 -5.32 1.57 -9.95
C HIS A 78 -5.09 1.43 -8.44
N VAL A 79 -5.53 0.31 -7.86
CA VAL A 79 -5.33 0.05 -6.42
C VAL A 79 -3.84 -0.14 -6.14
N GLY A 80 -3.12 -0.89 -6.97
CA GLY A 80 -1.68 -1.07 -6.83
C GLY A 80 -0.87 0.22 -7.03
N LEU A 81 -1.37 1.21 -7.77
CA LEU A 81 -0.79 2.55 -7.84
C LEU A 81 -1.03 3.34 -6.55
N LEU A 82 -2.22 3.25 -5.95
CA LEU A 82 -2.57 4.00 -4.74
C LEU A 82 -1.90 3.45 -3.47
N LEU A 83 -1.70 2.13 -3.38
CA LEU A 83 -1.19 1.47 -2.18
C LEU A 83 0.17 2.00 -1.69
N PRO A 84 1.21 2.17 -2.54
CA PRO A 84 2.48 2.75 -2.10
C PRO A 84 2.33 4.14 -1.47
N MET A 85 1.41 4.98 -1.97
CA MET A 85 1.15 6.28 -1.35
C MET A 85 0.51 6.13 0.04
N VAL A 86 -0.47 5.25 0.19
CA VAL A 86 -1.10 4.96 1.49
C VAL A 86 -0.06 4.43 2.49
N PHE A 87 0.81 3.53 2.05
CA PHE A 87 1.89 2.99 2.86
C PHE A 87 2.89 4.07 3.26
N ALA A 88 3.26 4.97 2.33
CA ALA A 88 4.16 6.09 2.62
C ALA A 88 3.62 6.93 3.78
N VAL A 89 2.35 7.35 3.72
CA VAL A 89 1.73 8.15 4.79
C VAL A 89 1.71 7.38 6.12
N ALA A 90 1.33 6.10 6.09
CA ALA A 90 1.31 5.26 7.29
C ALA A 90 2.71 5.11 7.92
N PHE A 91 3.75 4.88 7.10
CA PHE A 91 5.13 4.77 7.57
C PHE A 91 5.64 6.08 8.14
N LEU A 92 5.34 7.22 7.52
CA LEU A 92 5.76 8.54 8.02
C LEU A 92 5.14 8.86 9.37
N VAL A 93 3.83 8.65 9.52
CA VAL A 93 3.12 8.85 10.81
C VAL A 93 3.71 7.95 11.90
N ARG A 94 3.96 6.68 11.56
CA ARG A 94 4.54 5.71 12.50
C ARG A 94 5.99 6.06 12.85
N ALA A 95 6.79 6.51 11.89
CA ALA A 95 8.17 6.97 12.10
C ALA A 95 8.21 8.16 13.07
N GLY A 96 7.35 9.16 12.86
CA GLY A 96 7.25 10.32 13.75
C GLY A 96 6.83 9.96 15.17
N SER A 97 5.98 8.93 15.36
CA SER A 97 5.67 8.37 16.68
C SER A 97 6.87 7.65 17.30
N ALA A 98 7.61 6.87 16.52
CA ALA A 98 8.81 6.15 16.98
C ALA A 98 9.93 7.10 17.40
N TYR A 99 10.22 8.15 16.62
CA TYR A 99 11.22 9.15 16.97
C TYR A 99 10.85 9.97 18.21
N ARG A 100 9.58 10.37 18.36
CA ARG A 100 9.12 11.03 19.59
C ARG A 100 9.30 10.12 20.81
N SER A 101 8.93 8.85 20.68
CA SER A 101 9.12 7.86 21.76
C SER A 101 10.60 7.67 22.10
N SER A 102 11.47 7.56 21.10
CA SER A 102 12.92 7.50 21.28
C SER A 102 13.48 8.74 21.98
N GLY A 103 13.04 9.93 21.59
CA GLY A 103 13.46 11.19 22.21
C GLY A 103 13.13 11.23 23.70
N VAL A 104 11.91 10.84 24.07
CA VAL A 104 11.48 10.75 25.48
C VAL A 104 12.33 9.73 26.23
N TYR A 105 12.52 8.54 25.67
CA TYR A 105 13.35 7.49 26.29
C TYR A 105 14.78 7.96 26.53
N ARG A 106 15.43 8.55 25.52
CA ARG A 106 16.80 9.05 25.61
C ARG A 106 16.95 10.20 26.60
N TYR A 107 15.91 10.99 26.83
CA TYR A 107 15.90 12.02 27.85
C TYR A 107 16.00 11.40 29.25
N PHE A 108 15.11 10.47 29.58
CA PHE A 108 15.12 9.80 30.90
C PHE A 108 16.35 8.91 31.09
N GLU A 109 16.81 8.23 30.03
CA GLU A 109 18.06 7.46 30.08
C GLU A 109 19.25 8.36 30.43
N ARG A 110 19.32 9.57 29.86
CA ARG A 110 20.39 10.52 30.18
C ARG A 110 20.29 11.06 31.61
N ALA A 111 19.09 11.25 32.13
CA ALA A 111 18.87 11.66 33.51
C ALA A 111 19.35 10.57 34.48
N TYR A 112 18.93 9.31 34.26
CA TYR A 112 19.43 8.15 35.00
C TYR A 112 20.95 8.05 34.97
N GLN A 113 21.56 8.15 33.77
CA GLN A 113 23.01 8.10 33.61
C GLN A 113 23.74 9.29 34.27
N ALA A 114 23.07 10.40 34.55
CA ALA A 114 23.64 11.50 35.32
C ALA A 114 23.65 11.18 36.82
N GLU A 115 22.56 10.62 37.35
CA GLU A 115 22.43 10.22 38.76
C GLU A 115 23.35 9.03 39.14
N VAL A 116 23.58 8.11 38.20
CA VAL A 116 24.59 7.05 38.37
C VAL A 116 25.99 7.66 38.49
N LYS A 117 26.30 8.72 37.73
CA LYS A 117 27.62 9.37 37.75
C LYS A 117 27.85 10.21 39.00
N THR A 118 26.80 10.78 39.59
CA THR A 118 26.89 11.48 40.88
C THR A 118 26.99 10.51 42.05
N GLY A 119 26.68 9.23 41.82
CA GLY A 119 26.72 8.18 42.85
C GLY A 119 25.43 8.09 43.66
N ASP A 120 24.36 8.75 43.21
CA ASP A 120 23.07 8.76 43.89
C ASP A 120 22.29 7.45 43.69
N ILE A 121 22.54 6.77 42.56
CA ILE A 121 21.90 5.49 42.21
C ILE A 121 22.96 4.47 41.77
N ALA A 122 22.76 3.20 42.15
CA ALA A 122 23.61 2.10 41.71
C ALA A 122 23.44 1.78 40.21
N ASP A 123 24.55 1.60 39.49
CA ASP A 123 24.52 1.21 38.07
C ASP A 123 24.10 -0.26 37.91
N SER A 124 22.79 -0.51 37.81
CA SER A 124 22.23 -1.85 37.63
C SER A 124 20.99 -1.83 36.75
N ALA A 125 20.70 -2.97 36.12
CA ALA A 125 19.50 -3.13 35.28
C ALA A 125 18.19 -2.93 36.07
N ASP A 126 18.18 -3.37 37.33
CA ASP A 126 17.02 -3.25 38.22
C ASP A 126 16.81 -1.79 38.65
N ALA A 127 17.88 -1.08 39.05
CA ALA A 127 17.80 0.34 39.41
C ALA A 127 17.35 1.20 38.23
N ARG A 128 17.87 0.90 37.03
CA ARG A 128 17.42 1.54 35.78
C ARG A 128 15.94 1.31 35.50
N SER A 129 15.47 0.07 35.66
CA SER A 129 14.07 -0.28 35.41
C SER A 129 13.14 0.40 36.41
N ALA A 130 13.52 0.43 37.70
CA ALA A 130 12.79 1.13 38.75
C ALA A 130 12.75 2.65 38.50
N TYR A 131 13.88 3.27 38.12
CA TYR A 131 13.94 4.69 37.79
C TYR A 131 13.02 5.06 36.62
N LEU A 132 13.05 4.27 35.54
CA LEU A 132 12.19 4.48 34.38
C LEU A 132 10.71 4.21 34.69
N GLU A 133 10.41 3.38 35.69
CA GLU A 133 9.04 3.14 36.14
C GLU A 133 8.51 4.30 37.00
N GLU A 134 9.32 4.83 37.91
CA GLU A 134 8.98 5.98 38.76
C GLU A 134 8.85 7.27 37.93
N ALA A 135 9.66 7.41 36.88
CA ALA A 135 9.59 8.54 35.95
C ALA A 135 8.30 8.58 35.10
N LYS A 136 7.41 7.58 35.19
CA LYS A 136 6.12 7.57 34.49
C LYS A 136 5.25 8.74 34.99
N PRO A 137 4.89 9.70 34.13
CA PRO A 137 4.03 10.81 34.57
C PRO A 137 2.66 10.29 34.98
N ASP A 138 2.12 10.82 36.10
CA ASP A 138 0.81 10.46 36.70
C ASP A 138 -0.38 10.47 35.72
N ARG A 139 -0.23 11.11 34.55
CA ARG A 139 -1.23 11.15 33.48
C ARG A 139 -1.18 9.95 32.51
N GLY A 140 -0.57 8.84 32.90
CA GLY A 140 -0.78 7.54 32.26
C GLY A 140 -0.25 7.39 30.83
N LYS A 141 0.75 8.20 30.42
CA LYS A 141 1.50 7.90 29.19
C LYS A 141 2.66 7.00 29.56
N ASP A 142 2.50 5.71 29.28
CA ASP A 142 3.55 4.71 29.48
C ASP A 142 4.86 5.19 28.85
N LEU A 143 5.93 5.20 29.66
CA LEU A 143 7.27 5.44 29.17
C LEU A 143 7.58 4.38 28.10
N PRO A 144 8.15 4.77 26.94
CA PRO A 144 8.49 3.81 25.91
C PRO A 144 9.40 2.71 26.47
N SER A 145 9.06 1.45 26.22
CA SER A 145 9.80 0.28 26.69
C SER A 145 11.25 0.15 26.19
N GLY A 146 11.72 1.09 25.37
CA GLY A 146 13.05 1.07 24.78
C GLY A 146 13.24 2.17 23.74
N ASP A 147 14.48 2.32 23.28
CA ASP A 147 14.81 3.22 22.18
C ASP A 147 14.22 2.68 20.87
N LYS A 148 13.32 3.46 20.26
CA LYS A 148 12.66 3.15 19.00
C LYS A 148 13.25 3.91 17.81
N ALA A 149 14.44 4.50 17.94
CA ALA A 149 15.10 5.23 16.86
C ALA A 149 15.35 4.35 15.63
N TYR A 150 15.77 3.10 15.84
CA TYR A 150 16.02 2.14 14.76
C TYR A 150 14.76 1.91 13.92
N LEU A 151 13.60 1.77 14.57
CA LEU A 151 12.31 1.60 13.92
C LEU A 151 11.92 2.87 13.16
N GLY A 152 12.13 4.05 13.76
CA GLY A 152 11.91 5.34 13.09
C GLY A 152 12.73 5.49 11.81
N LEU A 153 14.01 5.07 11.85
CA LEU A 153 14.90 5.11 10.69
C LEU A 153 14.42 4.19 9.57
N ILE A 154 14.11 2.94 9.87
CA ILE A 154 13.63 1.99 8.85
C ILE A 154 12.31 2.45 8.25
N LEU A 155 11.37 2.93 9.07
CA LEU A 155 10.09 3.45 8.57
C LEU A 155 10.28 4.69 7.67
N THR A 156 11.28 5.52 7.96
CA THR A 156 11.62 6.68 7.10
C THR A 156 12.21 6.24 5.76
N ILE A 157 13.07 5.21 5.76
CA ILE A 157 13.59 4.61 4.52
C ILE A 157 12.43 4.01 3.72
N LEU A 158 11.55 3.24 4.38
CA LEU A 158 10.37 2.66 3.76
C LEU A 158 9.42 3.72 3.19
N PHE A 159 9.24 4.85 3.88
CA PHE A 159 8.51 6.01 3.35
C PHE A 159 9.15 6.48 2.03
N GLY A 160 10.46 6.70 2.00
CA GLY A 160 11.17 7.12 0.79
C GLY A 160 11.03 6.12 -0.36
N VAL A 161 11.19 4.82 -0.08
CA VAL A 161 11.00 3.74 -1.07
C VAL A 161 9.55 3.70 -1.57
N SER A 162 8.57 3.93 -0.70
CA SER A 162 7.14 3.95 -1.05
C SER A 162 6.81 5.11 -2.00
N VAL A 163 7.33 6.31 -1.71
CA VAL A 163 7.19 7.49 -2.58
C VAL A 163 7.87 7.24 -3.93
N ALA A 164 9.10 6.69 -3.93
CA ALA A 164 9.80 6.35 -5.16
C ALA A 164 9.03 5.33 -6.00
N ALA A 165 8.51 4.27 -5.38
CA ALA A 165 7.69 3.26 -6.05
C ALA A 165 6.41 3.87 -6.65
N PHE A 166 5.74 4.76 -5.91
CA PHE A 166 4.58 5.50 -6.42
C PHE A 166 4.92 6.31 -7.68
N VAL A 167 5.99 7.11 -7.62
CA VAL A 167 6.44 7.93 -8.76
C VAL A 167 6.80 7.05 -9.95
N VAL A 168 7.56 5.97 -9.73
CA VAL A 168 7.95 5.03 -10.80
C VAL A 168 6.73 4.36 -11.43
N LEU A 169 5.74 3.93 -10.64
CA LEU A 169 4.49 3.37 -11.16
C LEU A 169 3.67 4.41 -11.94
N LEU A 170 3.64 5.66 -11.47
CA LEU A 170 2.94 6.76 -12.14
C LEU A 170 3.57 7.09 -13.50
N LEU A 171 4.90 7.07 -13.59
CA LEU A 171 5.64 7.24 -14.84
C LEU A 171 5.55 6.01 -15.76
N SER A 172 5.32 4.82 -15.19
CA SER A 172 5.22 3.55 -15.92
C SER A 172 3.80 3.18 -16.34
N ARG A 173 2.86 4.14 -16.38
CA ARG A 173 1.45 3.87 -16.71
C ARG A 173 1.32 3.10 -18.04
N PRO A 174 0.75 1.87 -18.01
CA PRO A 174 0.60 1.09 -19.22
C PRO A 174 -0.47 1.72 -20.12
N LYS A 175 -0.19 1.78 -21.42
CA LYS A 175 -1.22 2.12 -22.43
C LYS A 175 -2.23 0.98 -22.47
N LEU A 176 -3.47 1.28 -22.09
CA LEU A 176 -4.56 0.29 -22.10
C LEU A 176 -4.84 -0.16 -23.54
N PRO A 177 -5.17 -1.45 -23.77
CA PRO A 177 -5.63 -1.89 -25.08
C PRO A 177 -6.89 -1.10 -25.48
N PRO A 178 -7.07 -0.79 -26.78
CA PRO A 178 -8.27 -0.10 -27.26
C PRO A 178 -9.52 -0.83 -26.77
N LYS A 179 -10.57 -0.07 -26.40
CA LYS A 179 -11.86 -0.66 -26.05
C LYS A 179 -12.34 -1.42 -27.29
N PRO A 180 -12.81 -2.68 -27.17
CA PRO A 180 -13.47 -3.36 -28.29
C PRO A 180 -14.53 -2.41 -28.85
N ALA A 181 -14.55 -2.23 -30.19
CA ALA A 181 -15.57 -1.40 -30.82
C ALA A 181 -16.94 -1.86 -30.32
N ALA A 182 -17.78 -0.91 -29.91
CA ALA A 182 -19.17 -1.25 -29.61
C ALA A 182 -19.72 -2.00 -30.84
N PRO A 183 -20.52 -3.07 -30.67
CA PRO A 183 -21.17 -3.71 -31.79
C PRO A 183 -21.83 -2.60 -32.60
N ALA A 184 -21.52 -2.55 -33.90
CA ALA A 184 -22.10 -1.55 -34.78
C ALA A 184 -23.61 -1.59 -34.54
N VAL A 185 -24.18 -0.46 -34.11
CA VAL A 185 -25.64 -0.35 -33.99
C VAL A 185 -26.13 -0.67 -35.39
N GLU A 186 -26.80 -1.81 -35.55
CA GLU A 186 -27.38 -2.15 -36.85
C GLU A 186 -28.23 -0.95 -37.27
N PRO A 187 -28.07 -0.47 -38.52
CA PRO A 187 -28.90 0.62 -39.00
C PRO A 187 -30.36 0.26 -38.71
N PRO A 188 -31.18 1.21 -38.22
CA PRO A 188 -32.54 0.93 -37.82
C PRO A 188 -33.20 0.14 -38.94
N SER A 189 -33.73 -1.05 -38.60
CA SER A 189 -34.39 -1.89 -39.60
C SER A 189 -35.41 -1.02 -40.33
N PRO A 190 -35.48 -1.09 -41.68
CA PRO A 190 -36.45 -0.32 -42.43
C PRO A 190 -37.84 -0.54 -41.81
N PRO A 191 -38.66 0.52 -41.68
CA PRO A 191 -39.97 0.41 -41.06
C PRO A 191 -40.70 -0.76 -41.71
N LYS A 192 -41.11 -1.72 -40.85
CA LYS A 192 -41.87 -2.89 -41.29
C LYS A 192 -43.05 -2.35 -42.10
N PRO A 193 -43.24 -2.76 -43.37
CA PRO A 193 -44.32 -2.22 -44.19
C PRO A 193 -45.61 -2.37 -43.39
N GLU A 194 -46.25 -1.23 -43.09
CA GLU A 194 -47.54 -1.21 -42.44
C GLU A 194 -48.45 -2.10 -43.29
N HIS A 195 -49.07 -3.10 -42.65
CA HIS A 195 -50.04 -3.93 -43.33
C HIS A 195 -51.04 -3.01 -44.03
N PRO A 196 -51.37 -3.26 -45.31
CA PRO A 196 -52.37 -2.48 -46.01
C PRO A 196 -53.61 -2.47 -45.13
N ILE A 197 -53.98 -1.27 -44.67
CA ILE A 197 -55.24 -1.03 -44.00
C ILE A 197 -56.28 -1.54 -44.99
N LYS A 198 -56.93 -2.67 -44.67
CA LYS A 198 -58.09 -3.13 -45.43
C LYS A 198 -59.03 -1.94 -45.47
N SER A 199 -59.20 -1.36 -46.66
CA SER A 199 -60.18 -0.32 -46.91
C SER A 199 -61.52 -0.85 -46.42
N ALA A 200 -62.21 -0.10 -45.58
CA ALA A 200 -63.54 -0.45 -45.06
C ALA A 200 -64.64 -0.41 -46.15
N GLU A 201 -64.27 -0.51 -47.43
CA GLU A 201 -65.18 -0.44 -48.57
C GLU A 201 -65.67 -1.82 -49.04
N ASP A 202 -65.10 -2.92 -48.52
CA ASP A 202 -65.51 -4.30 -48.88
C ASP A 202 -66.69 -4.86 -48.04
N GLU A 203 -67.30 -4.09 -47.12
CA GLU A 203 -68.45 -4.56 -46.29
C GLU A 203 -69.81 -3.91 -46.60
N LEU A 204 -69.97 -3.16 -47.70
CA LEU A 204 -71.23 -2.46 -48.01
C LEU A 204 -71.91 -2.86 -49.33
N GLY A 205 -71.62 -4.06 -49.83
CA GLY A 205 -72.18 -4.58 -51.09
C GLY A 205 -72.80 -5.97 -50.98
N ALA A 206 -73.82 -6.14 -50.16
CA ALA A 206 -74.74 -7.28 -50.26
C ALA A 206 -76.09 -6.92 -49.63
N ASP A 207 -76.98 -6.35 -50.44
CA ASP A 207 -78.45 -6.45 -50.34
C ASP A 207 -79.03 -6.40 -51.76
#